data_AF-X6E0Q9-F1
#
_entry.id   AF-X6E0Q9-F1
#
_cell.length_a   1.000
_cell.length_b   1.000
_cell.length_c   1.000
_cell.angle_alpha   90.00
_cell.angle_beta   90.00
_cell.angle_gamma   90.00
#
_symmetry.space_group_name_H-M   'P 1'
#
loop_
_entity.id
_entity.type
_entity.pdbx_description
1 polymer ?
#
loop_
_entity_poly.entity_id
_entity_poly.type
_entity_poly.pdbx_seq_one_letter_code
_entity_poly.pdbx_strand_id
1 'polypeptide(L)'
;MRPPANPKIRRIWCAVVAAIALFAGSSEAWARQRGCRSPDPIDTIEEMSKAIFACWKPPAGTVGMSLTLQFSLRRNGTLIGKPRATYSDLGTDARLSRAFVASILKALDDALPLPFSDSMGGAIAGRMLIPRFTATLEGAS
;
A
#
# COMPACT_ATOMS: atom_id res chain seq x y z
N MET A 1 -8.78 72.36 -32.56
CA MET A 1 -8.39 73.13 -31.35
C MET A 1 -8.10 72.14 -30.22
N ARG A 2 -7.26 72.55 -29.27
CA ARG A 2 -6.32 71.81 -28.39
C ARG A 2 -6.94 70.90 -27.27
N PRO A 3 -6.26 69.81 -26.84
CA PRO A 3 -6.56 68.96 -25.65
C PRO A 3 -6.04 69.64 -24.35
N PRO A 4 -5.88 69.04 -23.13
CA PRO A 4 -6.20 67.70 -22.57
C PRO A 4 -6.82 67.75 -21.13
N ALA A 5 -7.09 66.59 -20.49
CA ALA A 5 -6.60 66.28 -19.12
C ALA A 5 -7.23 64.97 -18.57
N ASN A 6 -6.42 63.91 -18.44
CA ASN A 6 -6.67 62.85 -17.47
C ASN A 6 -5.57 62.92 -16.39
N PRO A 7 -5.87 63.40 -15.18
CA PRO A 7 -4.92 63.45 -14.08
C PRO A 7 -4.87 62.11 -13.33
N LYS A 8 -3.77 61.39 -13.57
CA LYS A 8 -2.98 60.62 -12.59
C LYS A 8 -3.69 60.29 -11.27
N ILE A 9 -4.35 59.14 -11.17
CA ILE A 9 -4.67 58.57 -9.86
C ILE A 9 -3.40 57.92 -9.32
N ARG A 10 -2.76 58.69 -8.44
CA ARG A 10 -1.57 58.35 -7.68
C ARG A 10 -1.81 57.10 -6.85
N ARG A 11 -0.86 56.19 -6.98
CA ARG A 11 -0.54 55.11 -6.03
C ARG A 11 -0.65 55.62 -4.59
N ILE A 12 -1.55 55.00 -3.81
CA ILE A 12 -1.44 54.97 -2.36
C ILE A 12 -1.22 53.52 -2.00
N TRP A 13 0.04 53.20 -1.72
CA TRP A 13 0.45 52.01 -1.00
C TRP A 13 -0.19 52.07 0.38
N CYS A 14 -1.10 51.15 0.68
CA CYS A 14 -1.46 50.80 2.04
C CYS A 14 -1.77 49.30 2.07
N ALA A 15 -1.10 48.62 2.99
CA ALA A 15 -1.46 47.31 3.50
C ALA A 15 -1.32 46.14 2.50
N VAL A 16 -0.09 45.64 2.41
CA VAL A 16 0.14 44.19 2.39
C VAL A 16 -0.50 43.63 3.65
N VAL A 17 -1.78 43.25 3.59
CA VAL A 17 -2.39 42.36 4.58
C VAL A 17 -2.54 41.03 3.88
N ALA A 18 -1.63 40.13 4.22
CA ALA A 18 -1.67 38.73 3.86
C ALA A 18 -3.02 38.14 4.31
N ALA A 19 -3.88 37.84 3.34
CA ALA A 19 -5.12 37.10 3.55
C ALA A 19 -5.13 35.82 2.70
N ILE A 20 -4.05 35.03 2.80
CA ILE A 20 -4.02 33.63 2.37
C ILE A 20 -3.50 32.82 3.55
N ALA A 21 -4.35 32.61 4.56
CA ALA A 21 -4.07 31.70 5.67
C ALA A 21 -5.36 31.02 6.17
N LEU A 22 -6.19 30.52 5.25
CA LEU A 22 -7.39 29.73 5.58
C LEU A 22 -7.47 28.42 4.76
N PHE A 23 -6.34 27.72 4.64
CA PHE A 23 -6.35 26.26 4.44
C PHE A 23 -5.50 25.59 5.53
N ALA A 24 -5.70 25.97 6.79
CA ALA A 24 -5.21 25.20 7.94
C ALA A 24 -6.15 24.02 8.25
N GLY A 25 -6.39 23.19 7.22
CA GLY A 25 -7.42 22.15 7.26
C GLY A 25 -7.22 21.05 6.22
N SER A 26 -5.99 20.84 5.71
CA SER A 26 -5.63 19.49 5.27
C SER A 26 -5.29 18.72 6.54
N SER A 27 -6.28 18.04 7.13
CA SER A 27 -5.95 16.88 7.95
C SER A 27 -5.07 16.01 7.07
N GLU A 28 -3.80 15.93 7.41
CA GLU A 28 -2.88 14.98 6.82
C GLU A 28 -3.31 13.59 7.25
N ALA A 29 -4.41 13.12 6.65
CA ALA A 29 -4.62 11.71 6.39
C ALA A 29 -3.62 11.33 5.28
N TRP A 30 -2.33 11.51 5.54
CA TRP A 30 -1.31 10.77 4.82
C TRP A 30 -1.59 9.35 5.25
N ALA A 31 -2.25 8.60 4.37
CA ALA A 31 -2.41 7.17 4.55
C ALA A 31 -1.02 6.65 4.90
N ARG A 32 -0.81 6.25 6.16
CA ARG A 32 0.48 5.76 6.62
C ARG A 32 0.83 4.62 5.68
N GLN A 33 1.80 4.86 4.81
CA GLN A 33 2.21 3.87 3.84
C GLN A 33 2.93 2.81 4.66
N ARG A 34 2.22 1.74 5.03
CA ARG A 34 2.78 0.69 5.86
C ARG A 34 3.88 -0.01 5.07
N GLY A 35 5.11 0.19 5.52
CA GLY A 35 6.23 -0.60 5.05
C GLY A 35 6.12 -2.06 5.48
N CYS A 36 6.94 -2.90 4.86
CA CYS A 36 7.14 -4.28 5.30
C CYS A 36 7.50 -4.30 6.79
N ARG A 37 6.85 -5.19 7.57
CA ARG A 37 7.06 -5.35 9.02
C ARG A 37 6.80 -4.07 9.84
N SER A 38 5.89 -3.19 9.39
CA SER A 38 5.43 -2.11 10.27
C SER A 38 4.87 -2.69 11.58
N PRO A 39 5.26 -2.15 12.75
CA PRO A 39 4.75 -2.58 14.05
C PRO A 39 3.36 -2.01 14.36
N ASP A 40 2.83 -1.12 13.51
CA ASP A 40 1.55 -0.46 13.74
C ASP A 40 0.42 -1.48 13.81
N PRO A 41 -0.48 -1.38 14.81
CA PRO A 41 -1.63 -2.25 14.91
C PRO A 41 -2.45 -2.28 13.63
N ILE A 42 -2.91 -3.48 13.27
CA ILE A 42 -3.80 -3.71 12.14
C ILE A 42 -5.23 -3.81 12.65
N ASP A 43 -6.06 -2.85 12.27
CA ASP A 43 -7.46 -2.75 12.68
C ASP A 43 -8.44 -3.07 11.55
N THR A 44 -7.98 -3.07 10.29
CA THR A 44 -8.86 -3.26 9.12
C THR A 44 -8.34 -4.31 8.13
N ILE A 45 -9.25 -4.81 7.27
CA ILE A 45 -8.91 -5.74 6.18
C ILE A 45 -8.02 -5.08 5.12
N GLU A 46 -8.23 -3.79 4.84
CA GLU A 46 -7.41 -3.03 3.89
C GLU A 46 -5.96 -2.97 4.37
N GLU A 47 -5.78 -2.62 5.64
CA GLU A 47 -4.50 -2.58 6.31
C GLU A 47 -3.80 -3.94 6.38
N MET A 48 -4.55 -5.01 6.67
CA MET A 48 -4.04 -6.38 6.60
C MET A 48 -3.53 -6.70 5.21
N SER A 49 -4.31 -6.36 4.18
CA SER A 49 -3.92 -6.61 2.78
C SER A 49 -2.63 -5.86 2.45
N LYS A 50 -2.55 -4.56 2.79
CA LYS A 50 -1.32 -3.76 2.64
C LYS A 50 -0.14 -4.41 3.35
N ALA A 51 -0.30 -4.86 4.59
CA ALA A 51 0.78 -5.49 5.35
C ALA A 51 1.27 -6.82 4.74
N ILE A 52 0.36 -7.65 4.23
CA ILE A 52 0.70 -8.90 3.53
C ILE A 52 1.56 -8.62 2.28
N PHE A 53 1.19 -7.61 1.50
CA PHE A 53 1.88 -7.31 0.24
C PHE A 53 3.10 -6.39 0.41
N ALA A 54 3.22 -5.64 1.51
CA ALA A 54 4.30 -4.68 1.73
C ALA A 54 5.70 -5.30 1.73
N CYS A 55 5.83 -6.57 2.10
CA CYS A 55 7.09 -7.31 2.08
C CYS A 55 7.43 -7.94 0.72
N TRP A 56 6.49 -7.94 -0.22
CA TRP A 56 6.68 -8.64 -1.47
C TRP A 56 7.40 -7.79 -2.51
N LYS A 57 8.49 -8.34 -3.04
CA LYS A 57 9.23 -7.80 -4.17
C LYS A 57 9.29 -8.88 -5.26
N PRO A 58 8.46 -8.80 -6.30
CA PRO A 58 8.51 -9.78 -7.37
C PRO A 58 9.86 -9.67 -8.11
N PRO A 59 10.49 -10.81 -8.45
CA PRO A 59 11.77 -10.79 -9.17
C PRO A 59 11.63 -10.15 -10.57
N ALA A 60 12.69 -9.48 -11.04
CA ALA A 60 12.75 -9.00 -12.41
C ALA A 60 12.51 -10.14 -13.42
N GLY A 61 11.83 -9.83 -14.53
CA GLY A 61 11.46 -10.81 -15.56
C GLY A 61 10.25 -11.69 -15.23
N THR A 62 9.57 -11.46 -14.10
CA THR A 62 8.34 -12.21 -13.73
C THR A 62 7.04 -11.47 -14.04
N VAL A 63 7.11 -10.33 -14.74
CA VAL A 63 5.92 -9.54 -15.12
C VAL A 63 4.90 -10.40 -15.84
N GLY A 64 3.64 -10.30 -15.42
CA GLY A 64 2.53 -11.11 -15.93
C GLY A 64 2.32 -12.43 -15.19
N MET A 65 3.30 -12.91 -14.42
CA MET A 65 3.12 -14.10 -13.58
C MET A 65 2.15 -13.79 -12.43
N SER A 66 1.35 -14.78 -12.07
CA SER A 66 0.44 -14.68 -10.94
C SER A 66 0.24 -16.01 -10.20
N LEU A 67 0.04 -15.91 -8.89
CA LEU A 67 -0.20 -17.04 -8.01
C LEU A 67 -1.26 -16.65 -6.98
N THR A 68 -2.29 -17.48 -6.81
CA THR A 68 -3.28 -17.31 -5.75
C THR A 68 -3.01 -18.33 -4.65
N LEU A 69 -2.83 -17.84 -3.42
CA LEU A 69 -2.66 -18.66 -2.24
C LEU A 69 -3.94 -18.67 -1.42
N GLN A 70 -4.17 -19.77 -0.71
CA GLN A 70 -5.25 -19.97 0.24
C GLN A 70 -4.64 -20.33 1.60
N PHE A 71 -4.95 -19.57 2.64
CA PHE A 71 -4.51 -19.82 4.01
C PHE A 71 -5.41 -19.14 5.05
N SER A 72 -5.18 -19.44 6.33
CA SER A 72 -5.83 -18.77 7.45
C SER A 72 -4.80 -18.28 8.45
N LEU A 73 -5.17 -17.29 9.25
CA LEU A 73 -4.33 -16.70 10.30
C LEU A 73 -4.95 -16.92 11.67
N ARG A 74 -4.10 -17.00 12.71
CA ARG A 74 -4.51 -16.99 14.11
C ARG A 74 -4.82 -15.57 14.56
N ARG A 75 -5.46 -15.44 15.73
CA ARG A 75 -5.70 -14.14 16.40
C ARG A 75 -4.41 -13.34 16.59
N ASN A 76 -3.28 -14.00 16.84
CA ASN A 76 -1.97 -13.37 17.03
C ASN A 76 -1.20 -13.10 15.70
N GLY A 77 -1.89 -13.19 14.56
CA GLY A 77 -1.30 -12.88 13.26
C GLY A 77 -0.36 -13.93 12.68
N THR A 78 -0.18 -15.09 13.34
CA THR A 78 0.61 -16.20 12.78
C THR A 78 -0.21 -17.05 11.80
N LEU A 79 0.47 -17.78 10.93
CA LEU A 79 -0.17 -18.69 9.97
C LEU A 79 -0.82 -19.91 10.65
N ILE A 80 -1.94 -20.37 10.11
CA ILE A 80 -2.55 -21.68 10.41
C ILE A 80 -2.25 -22.64 9.27
N GLY A 81 -1.53 -23.73 9.57
CA GLY A 81 -1.22 -24.78 8.60
C GLY A 81 -0.19 -24.32 7.56
N LYS A 82 -0.24 -24.90 6.36
CA LYS A 82 0.61 -24.51 5.22
C LYS A 82 -0.24 -23.78 4.18
N PRO A 83 0.22 -22.66 3.59
CA PRO A 83 -0.51 -22.01 2.50
C PRO A 83 -0.60 -22.96 1.31
N ARG A 84 -1.75 -22.98 0.63
CA ARG A 84 -1.96 -23.82 -0.56
C ARG A 84 -2.17 -22.95 -1.78
N ALA A 85 -1.54 -23.29 -2.89
CA ALA A 85 -1.84 -22.66 -4.16
C ALA A 85 -3.20 -23.15 -4.68
N THR A 86 -4.05 -22.22 -5.10
CA THR A 86 -5.36 -22.51 -5.72
C THR A 86 -5.43 -22.10 -7.18
N TYR A 87 -4.47 -21.28 -7.63
CA TYR A 87 -4.30 -20.90 -9.02
C TYR A 87 -2.84 -20.50 -9.28
N SER A 88 -2.34 -20.82 -10.47
CA SER A 88 -0.97 -20.49 -10.89
C SER A 88 -0.90 -20.21 -12.38
N ASP A 89 -0.28 -19.08 -12.74
CA ASP A 89 0.21 -18.76 -14.08
C ASP A 89 1.65 -18.25 -13.92
N LEU A 90 2.61 -19.14 -14.15
CA LEU A 90 4.02 -18.93 -13.76
C LEU A 90 4.96 -18.74 -14.96
N GLY A 91 4.41 -18.53 -16.15
CA GLY A 91 5.17 -18.54 -17.40
C GLY A 91 5.83 -19.89 -17.69
N THR A 92 6.75 -19.91 -18.66
CA THR A 92 7.39 -21.14 -19.17
C THR A 92 8.83 -21.36 -18.69
N ASP A 93 9.50 -20.32 -18.21
CA ASP A 93 10.87 -20.43 -17.67
C ASP A 93 10.83 -20.95 -16.22
N ALA A 94 11.23 -22.20 -16.04
CA ALA A 94 11.19 -22.86 -14.74
C ALA A 94 12.06 -22.20 -13.65
N ARG A 95 13.14 -21.49 -14.00
CA ARG A 95 13.97 -20.74 -13.04
C ARG A 95 13.21 -19.52 -12.56
N LEU A 96 12.58 -18.77 -13.47
CA LEU A 96 11.76 -17.61 -13.12
C LEU A 96 10.52 -18.02 -12.34
N SER A 97 9.82 -19.09 -12.74
CA SER A 97 8.66 -19.62 -11.99
C SER A 97 9.02 -19.97 -10.55
N ARG A 98 10.16 -20.66 -10.33
CA ARG A 98 10.63 -20.99 -8.97
C ARG A 98 11.00 -19.75 -8.17
N ALA A 99 11.70 -18.78 -8.78
CA ALA A 99 12.06 -17.53 -8.12
C ALA A 99 10.82 -16.72 -7.73
N PHE A 100 9.80 -16.68 -8.60
CA PHE A 100 8.54 -16.02 -8.33
C PHE A 100 7.81 -16.64 -7.12
N VAL A 101 7.62 -17.96 -7.10
CA VAL A 101 6.99 -18.66 -5.97
C VAL A 101 7.79 -18.46 -4.68
N ALA A 102 9.12 -18.57 -4.74
CA ALA A 102 9.99 -18.35 -3.59
C ALA A 102 9.87 -16.93 -3.03
N SER A 103 9.74 -15.92 -3.90
CA SER A 103 9.56 -14.52 -3.47
C SER A 103 8.26 -14.31 -2.68
N ILE A 104 7.18 -14.99 -3.07
CA ILE A 104 5.87 -14.89 -2.41
C ILE A 104 5.92 -15.58 -1.04
N LEU A 105 6.49 -16.78 -0.97
CA LEU A 105 6.63 -17.51 0.29
C LEU A 105 7.54 -16.75 1.27
N LYS A 106 8.63 -16.16 0.77
CA LYS A 106 9.50 -15.29 1.57
C LYS A 106 8.76 -14.05 2.06
N ALA A 107 7.95 -13.40 1.23
CA ALA A 107 7.18 -12.22 1.64
C ALA A 107 6.16 -12.55 2.74
N LEU A 108 5.50 -13.71 2.64
CA LEU A 108 4.61 -14.18 3.70
C LEU A 108 5.37 -14.45 5.00
N ASP A 109 6.52 -15.13 4.94
CA ASP A 109 7.37 -15.38 6.12
C ASP A 109 7.85 -14.06 6.75
N ASP A 110 8.26 -13.10 5.91
CA ASP A 110 8.73 -11.80 6.36
C ASP A 110 7.61 -10.93 6.95
N ALA A 111 6.37 -11.05 6.47
CA ALA A 111 5.24 -10.26 6.94
C ALA A 111 4.62 -10.80 8.25
N LEU A 112 4.89 -12.06 8.61
CA LEU A 112 4.26 -12.72 9.76
C LEU A 112 5.19 -12.71 10.99
N PRO A 113 4.64 -12.63 12.22
CA PRO A 113 3.23 -12.45 12.53
C PRO A 113 2.73 -11.03 12.22
N LEU A 114 1.50 -10.91 11.75
CA LEU A 114 0.86 -9.61 11.57
C LEU A 114 0.44 -9.00 12.91
N PRO A 115 0.71 -7.71 13.19
CA PRO A 115 0.38 -7.07 14.47
C PRO A 115 -1.11 -6.72 14.54
N PHE A 116 -2.00 -7.72 14.55
CA PHE A 116 -3.44 -7.48 14.69
C PHE A 116 -3.76 -6.85 16.05
N SER A 117 -4.68 -5.87 16.03
CA SER A 117 -5.36 -5.45 17.25
C SER A 117 -6.27 -6.56 17.78
N ASP A 118 -6.76 -6.42 19.01
CA ASP A 118 -7.66 -7.41 19.60
C ASP A 118 -8.99 -7.55 18.85
N SER A 119 -9.52 -6.45 18.31
CA SER A 119 -10.74 -6.47 17.51
C SER A 119 -10.50 -7.19 16.18
N MET A 120 -9.43 -6.82 15.46
CA MET A 120 -9.10 -7.42 14.17
C MET A 120 -8.71 -8.89 14.29
N GLY A 121 -7.86 -9.23 15.25
CA GLY A 121 -7.44 -10.61 15.52
C GLY A 121 -8.65 -11.50 15.85
N GLY A 122 -9.65 -10.97 16.56
CA GLY A 122 -10.92 -11.66 16.80
C GLY A 122 -11.77 -11.82 15.55
N ALA A 123 -11.82 -10.80 14.70
CA ALA A 123 -12.63 -10.81 13.49
C ALA A 123 -12.06 -11.71 12.39
N ILE A 124 -10.74 -11.90 12.34
CA ILE A 124 -10.06 -12.60 11.23
C ILE A 124 -9.60 -14.03 11.55
N ALA A 125 -9.46 -14.38 12.83
CA ALA A 125 -8.92 -15.68 13.24
C ALA A 125 -9.69 -16.84 12.58
N GLY A 126 -8.94 -17.74 11.92
CA GLY A 126 -9.49 -18.91 11.25
C GLY A 126 -10.24 -18.63 9.94
N ARG A 127 -10.41 -17.36 9.53
CA ARG A 127 -11.05 -17.03 8.25
C ARG A 127 -10.14 -17.42 7.09
N MET A 128 -10.76 -17.89 6.01
CA MET A 128 -10.05 -18.24 4.79
C MET A 128 -9.68 -16.97 4.02
N LEU A 129 -8.38 -16.78 3.79
CA LEU A 129 -7.81 -15.71 2.99
C LEU A 129 -7.36 -16.29 1.65
N ILE A 130 -7.65 -15.57 0.56
CA ILE A 130 -7.34 -16.01 -0.80
C ILE A 130 -6.63 -14.89 -1.59
N PRO A 131 -5.46 -14.39 -1.13
CA PRO A 131 -4.75 -13.34 -1.84
C PRO A 131 -4.17 -13.84 -3.16
N ARG A 132 -4.23 -12.96 -4.17
CA ARG A 132 -3.53 -13.14 -5.45
C ARG A 132 -2.32 -12.22 -5.51
N PHE A 133 -1.17 -12.82 -5.79
CA PHE A 133 0.08 -12.15 -6.08
C PHE A 133 0.23 -12.06 -7.60
N THR A 134 0.35 -10.85 -8.14
CA THR A 134 0.55 -10.61 -9.58
C THR A 134 1.73 -9.69 -9.77
N ALA A 135 2.75 -10.11 -10.50
CA ALA A 135 3.88 -9.25 -10.83
C ALA A 135 3.47 -8.28 -11.93
N THR A 136 3.42 -7.00 -11.59
CA THR A 136 3.25 -5.89 -12.52
C THR A 136 4.58 -5.18 -12.72
N LEU A 137 4.66 -4.32 -13.75
CA LEU A 137 5.87 -3.53 -14.03
C LEU A 137 6.32 -2.68 -12.84
N GLU A 138 5.39 -2.16 -12.04
CA GLU A 138 5.69 -1.34 -10.85
C GLU A 138 6.28 -2.17 -9.69
N GLY A 139 5.89 -3.43 -9.57
CA GLY A 139 6.41 -4.32 -8.53
C GLY A 139 7.75 -4.96 -8.91
N ALA A 140 7.96 -5.25 -10.20
CA ALA A 140 9.13 -5.99 -10.69
C ALA A 140 10.32 -5.05 -10.94
N SER A 141 10.89 -4.51 -9.86
CA SER A 141 12.08 -3.65 -9.89
C SER A 141 13.22 -4.28 -9.09
#